data_AF-A0A820SGH2-F1
#
_entry.id   AF-A0A820SGH2-F1
#
_cell.length_a   1.000
_cell.length_b   1.000
_cell.length_c   1.000
_cell.angle_alpha   90.00
_cell.angle_beta   90.00
_cell.angle_gamma   90.00
#
_symmetry.space_group_name_H-M   'P 1'
#
loop_
_entity.id
_entity.type
_entity.pdbx_description
1 polymer ?
#
loop_
_entity_poly.entity_id
_entity_poly.type
_entity_poly.pdbx_seq_one_letter_code
_entity_poly.pdbx_strand_id
1 'polypeptide(L)'
;MIQDVETDVKQALDYHQIEIEQLSKQILKWESECQIVEKSLSYEKDLEKKLETTCSQLELQFQAIQLENGNELEKQWENISNLKEQLTITACDIQQMQRRKNYLESELIIYGDLLETIKIKDQTAVFHKLSGNSTAKNWIIKGYTIGSIGIKESSLDGGYICLINHSRTKNIDISSWVLTHHVDFESTVQYQIPDGIQLQEGGEVTIYSMEGAKAANLPLFTHTISWSLQRKLVNGELRSW
;
A
#
# COMPACT_ATOMS: atom_id res chain seq x y z
N MET A 1 97.89 -1.92 68.99
CA MET A 1 97.32 -0.56 68.90
C MET A 1 97.34 -0.01 67.48
N ILE A 2 98.48 0.15 66.80
CA ILE A 2 98.49 0.63 65.39
C ILE A 2 97.91 -0.43 64.43
N GLN A 3 98.31 -1.69 64.57
CA GLN A 3 97.78 -2.79 63.75
C GLN A 3 96.27 -3.00 63.93
N ASP A 4 95.74 -2.84 65.15
CA ASP A 4 94.30 -2.98 65.40
C ASP A 4 93.51 -1.88 64.69
N VAL A 5 94.00 -0.62 64.76
CA VAL A 5 93.41 0.51 64.04
C VAL A 5 93.47 0.33 62.52
N GLU A 6 94.58 -0.17 61.98
CA GLU A 6 94.69 -0.47 60.54
C GLU A 6 93.70 -1.56 60.09
N THR A 7 93.47 -2.56 60.95
CA THR A 7 92.55 -3.66 60.66
C THR A 7 91.10 -3.15 60.67
N ASP A 8 90.73 -2.32 61.65
CA ASP A 8 89.41 -1.70 61.75
C ASP A 8 89.12 -0.76 60.58
N VAL A 9 90.10 0.06 60.19
CA VAL A 9 89.99 0.95 59.02
C VAL A 9 89.80 0.15 57.73
N LYS A 10 90.52 -0.97 57.57
CA LYS A 10 90.39 -1.84 56.40
C LYS A 10 89.04 -2.53 56.34
N GLN A 11 88.51 -3.03 57.46
CA GLN A 11 87.17 -3.61 57.53
C GLN A 11 86.08 -2.59 57.21
N ALA A 12 86.21 -1.35 57.69
CA ALA A 12 85.27 -0.28 57.37
C ALA A 12 85.31 0.09 55.88
N LEU A 13 86.51 0.15 55.28
CA LEU A 13 86.69 0.36 53.83
C LEU A 13 86.05 -0.75 53.00
N ASP A 14 86.28 -2.01 53.37
CA ASP A 14 85.70 -3.16 52.68
C ASP A 14 84.16 -3.18 52.79
N TYR A 15 83.61 -2.83 53.97
CA TYR A 15 82.17 -2.68 54.17
C TYR A 15 81.57 -1.61 53.26
N HIS A 16 82.17 -0.42 53.23
CA HIS A 16 81.68 0.68 52.38
C HIS A 16 81.83 0.36 50.89
N GLN A 17 82.88 -0.35 50.48
CA GLN A 17 83.05 -0.79 49.10
C GLN A 17 81.90 -1.72 48.66
N ILE A 18 81.51 -2.67 49.51
CA ILE A 18 80.38 -3.58 49.23
C ILE A 18 79.07 -2.80 49.14
N GLU A 19 78.85 -1.85 50.05
CA GLU A 19 77.66 -0.98 50.04
C GLU A 19 77.57 -0.15 48.75
N ILE A 20 78.69 0.46 48.33
CA ILE A 20 78.80 1.22 47.07
C ILE A 20 78.49 0.32 45.87
N GLU A 21 79.00 -0.92 45.83
CA GLU A 21 78.72 -1.85 44.73
C GLU A 21 77.25 -2.29 44.69
N GLN A 22 76.62 -2.49 45.85
CA GLN A 22 75.19 -2.80 45.92
C GLN A 22 74.34 -1.62 45.44
N LEU A 23 74.66 -0.41 45.87
CA LEU A 23 73.98 0.80 45.43
C LEU A 23 74.18 1.03 43.92
N SER A 24 75.39 0.81 43.39
CA SER A 24 75.66 0.92 41.95
C SER A 24 74.81 -0.06 41.12
N LYS A 25 74.66 -1.31 41.57
CA LYS A 25 73.76 -2.29 40.92
C LYS A 25 72.30 -1.87 40.97
N GLN A 26 71.85 -1.28 42.08
CA GLN A 26 70.48 -0.77 42.20
C GLN A 26 70.24 0.44 41.27
N ILE A 27 71.20 1.36 41.19
CA ILE A 27 71.14 2.52 40.29
C ILE A 27 71.01 2.05 38.84
N LEU A 28 71.86 1.12 38.38
CA LEU A 28 71.79 0.57 37.02
C LEU A 28 70.44 -0.10 36.74
N LYS A 29 69.87 -0.80 37.72
CA LYS A 29 68.54 -1.40 37.59
C LYS A 29 67.47 -0.33 37.42
N TRP A 30 67.46 0.71 38.27
CA TRP A 30 66.50 1.81 38.16
C TRP A 30 66.66 2.60 36.87
N GLU A 31 67.88 2.81 36.38
CA GLU A 31 68.13 3.45 35.07
C GLU A 31 67.49 2.64 33.93
N SER A 32 67.61 1.31 33.96
CA SER A 32 66.98 0.45 32.96
C SER A 32 65.45 0.47 33.04
N GLU A 33 64.88 0.50 34.25
CA GLU A 33 63.43 0.60 34.46
C GLU A 33 62.90 1.96 34.00
N CYS A 34 63.62 3.06 34.30
CA CYS A 34 63.28 4.39 33.80
C CYS A 34 63.26 4.45 32.27
N GLN A 35 64.24 3.86 31.59
CA GLN A 35 64.26 3.81 30.12
C GLN A 35 63.08 3.03 29.53
N ILE A 36 62.64 1.96 30.20
CA ILE A 36 61.45 1.19 29.77
C ILE A 36 60.19 2.05 29.92
N VAL A 37 60.04 2.73 31.05
CA VAL A 37 58.89 3.60 31.33
C VAL A 37 58.85 4.78 30.34
N GLU A 38 59.99 5.40 30.04
CA GLU A 38 60.07 6.50 29.06
C GLU A 38 59.63 6.06 27.66
N LYS A 39 60.03 4.86 27.22
CA LYS A 39 59.60 4.29 25.93
C LYS A 39 58.10 4.01 25.93
N SER A 40 57.57 3.44 27.01
CA SER A 40 56.12 3.19 27.16
C SER A 40 55.33 4.50 27.13
N LEU A 41 55.79 5.52 27.84
CA LEU A 41 55.16 6.84 27.88
C LEU A 41 55.19 7.53 26.51
N SER A 42 56.29 7.39 25.77
CA SER A 42 56.38 7.91 24.39
C SER A 42 55.35 7.24 23.47
N TYR A 43 55.21 5.91 23.57
CA TYR A 43 54.23 5.16 22.80
C TYR A 43 52.79 5.56 23.13
N GLU A 44 52.48 5.72 24.43
CA GLU A 44 51.15 6.17 24.88
C GLU A 44 50.82 7.58 24.37
N LYS A 45 51.77 8.52 24.40
CA LYS A 45 51.59 9.86 23.83
C LYS A 45 51.32 9.84 22.33
N ASP A 46 52.01 8.99 21.59
CA ASP A 46 51.75 8.83 20.15
C ASP A 46 50.37 8.22 19.88
N LEU A 47 49.93 7.29 20.73
CA LEU A 47 48.60 6.70 20.64
C LEU A 47 47.50 7.73 20.98
N GLU A 48 47.69 8.52 22.04
CA GLU A 48 46.79 9.60 22.44
C GLU A 48 46.60 10.60 21.29
N LYS A 49 47.71 11.06 20.69
CA LYS A 49 47.66 11.98 19.54
C LYS A 49 46.92 11.37 18.34
N LYS A 50 47.12 10.08 18.06
CA LYS A 50 46.37 9.38 17.01
C LYS A 50 44.88 9.35 17.33
N LEU A 51 44.52 9.00 18.57
CA LEU A 51 43.13 8.96 19.02
C LEU A 51 42.45 10.33 18.90
N GLU A 52 43.11 11.40 19.35
CA GLU A 52 42.62 12.77 19.18
C GLU A 52 42.34 13.10 17.72
N THR A 53 43.29 12.82 16.82
CA THR A 53 43.07 13.09 15.38
C THR A 53 41.91 12.29 14.81
N THR A 54 41.74 11.03 15.20
CA THR A 54 40.62 10.20 14.74
C THR A 54 39.28 10.68 15.30
N CYS A 55 39.24 11.12 16.56
CA CYS A 55 38.03 11.69 17.16
C CYS A 55 37.62 12.97 16.42
N SER A 56 38.55 13.88 16.17
CA SER A 56 38.25 15.11 15.41
C SER A 56 37.78 14.82 13.98
N GLN A 57 38.33 13.81 13.32
CA GLN A 57 37.87 13.39 11.98
C GLN A 57 36.44 12.84 12.02
N LEU A 58 36.12 11.99 13.00
CA LEU A 58 34.77 11.43 13.16
C LEU A 58 33.75 12.52 13.50
N GLU A 59 34.10 13.50 14.32
CA GLU A 59 33.23 14.64 14.62
C GLU A 59 32.91 15.46 13.36
N LEU A 60 33.91 15.75 12.53
CA LEU A 60 33.71 16.46 11.26
C LEU A 60 32.84 15.66 10.29
N GLN A 61 33.08 14.34 10.18
CA GLN A 61 32.26 13.47 9.34
C GLN A 61 30.80 13.42 9.82
N PHE A 62 30.60 13.34 11.14
CA PHE A 62 29.27 13.34 11.72
C PHE A 62 28.53 14.65 11.44
N GLN A 63 29.20 15.80 11.60
CA GLN A 63 28.63 17.11 11.27
C GLN A 63 28.27 17.22 9.79
N ALA A 64 29.13 16.73 8.89
CA ALA A 64 28.86 16.72 7.45
C ALA A 64 27.61 15.89 7.11
N ILE A 65 27.48 14.69 7.69
CA ILE A 65 26.31 13.82 7.50
C ILE A 65 25.05 14.48 8.05
N GLN A 66 25.12 15.15 9.21
CA GLN A 66 23.96 15.87 9.76
C GLN A 66 23.49 16.99 8.82
N LEU A 67 24.42 17.75 8.26
CA LEU A 67 24.11 18.81 7.31
C LEU A 67 23.49 18.27 6.02
N GLU A 68 24.07 17.20 5.46
CA GLU A 68 23.56 16.54 4.26
C GLU A 68 22.14 16.00 4.47
N ASN A 69 21.91 15.29 5.59
CA ASN A 69 20.59 14.79 5.94
C ASN A 69 19.58 15.92 6.17
N GLY A 70 20.00 17.03 6.78
CA GLY A 70 19.15 18.21 6.98
C GLY A 70 18.69 18.81 5.65
N ASN A 71 19.63 18.98 4.71
CA ASN A 71 19.33 19.51 3.37
C ASN A 71 18.41 18.57 2.56
N GLU A 72 18.61 17.26 2.67
CA GLU A 72 17.76 16.29 1.98
C GLU A 72 16.34 16.26 2.56
N LEU A 73 16.21 16.34 3.88
CA LEU A 73 14.92 16.50 4.56
C LEU A 73 14.19 17.76 4.08
N GLU A 74 14.89 18.89 3.97
CA GLU A 74 14.30 20.15 3.49
C GLU A 74 13.77 20.03 2.05
N LYS A 75 14.54 19.41 1.14
CA LYS A 75 14.08 19.14 -0.23
C LYS A 75 12.85 18.23 -0.27
N GLN A 76 12.83 17.20 0.56
CA GLN A 76 11.67 16.31 0.64
C GLN A 76 10.43 17.04 1.17
N TRP A 77 10.60 17.93 2.14
CA TRP A 77 9.52 18.79 2.63
C TRP A 77 8.97 19.72 1.56
N GLU A 78 9.85 20.36 0.78
CA GLU A 78 9.45 21.20 -0.34
C GLU A 78 8.67 20.41 -1.40
N ASN A 79 9.17 19.22 -1.77
CA ASN A 79 8.47 18.32 -2.70
C ASN A 79 7.08 17.92 -2.20
N ILE A 80 6.96 17.55 -0.92
CA ILE A 80 5.67 17.21 -0.32
C ILE A 80 4.72 18.40 -0.35
N SER A 81 5.22 19.61 -0.08
CA SER A 81 4.42 20.84 -0.15
C SER A 81 3.89 21.08 -1.56
N ASN A 82 4.75 20.99 -2.58
CA ASN A 82 4.38 21.16 -3.99
C ASN A 82 3.35 20.12 -4.44
N LEU A 83 3.52 18.86 -4.06
CA LEU A 83 2.57 17.79 -4.39
C LEU A 83 1.20 18.00 -3.72
N LYS A 84 1.17 18.50 -2.49
CA LYS A 84 -0.08 18.84 -1.79
C LYS A 84 -0.82 19.99 -2.49
N GLU A 85 -0.09 20.99 -2.96
CA GLU A 85 -0.67 22.10 -3.73
C GLU A 85 -1.27 21.58 -5.04
N GLN A 86 -0.52 20.79 -5.80
CA GLN A 86 -1.00 20.18 -7.05
C GLN A 86 -2.24 19.30 -6.84
N LEU A 87 -2.26 18.50 -5.77
CA LEU A 87 -3.42 17.68 -5.40
C LEU A 87 -4.66 18.55 -5.13
N THR A 88 -4.47 19.67 -4.44
CA THR A 88 -5.55 20.62 -4.12
C THR A 88 -6.12 21.27 -5.38
N ILE A 89 -5.24 21.68 -6.31
CA ILE A 89 -5.65 22.23 -7.61
C ILE A 89 -6.46 21.18 -8.39
N THR A 90 -5.93 19.97 -8.51
CA THR A 90 -6.59 18.88 -9.26
C THR A 90 -7.93 18.50 -8.64
N ALA A 91 -8.04 18.48 -7.31
CA ALA A 91 -9.31 18.24 -6.62
C ALA A 91 -10.34 19.33 -6.92
N CYS A 92 -9.92 20.60 -7.02
CA CYS A 92 -10.79 21.70 -7.43
C CYS A 92 -11.30 21.51 -8.87
N ASP A 93 -10.42 21.13 -9.80
CA ASP A 93 -10.78 20.89 -11.21
C ASP A 93 -11.79 19.74 -11.34
N ILE A 94 -11.57 18.64 -10.61
CA ILE A 94 -12.53 17.51 -10.57
C ILE A 94 -13.90 17.98 -10.09
N GLN A 95 -13.96 18.77 -9.02
CA GLN A 95 -15.23 19.30 -8.51
C GLN A 95 -15.93 20.22 -9.52
N GLN A 96 -15.18 21.07 -10.24
CA GLN A 96 -15.75 21.91 -11.29
C GLN A 96 -16.32 21.07 -12.44
N MET A 97 -15.58 20.06 -12.89
CA MET A 97 -16.01 19.14 -13.93
C MET A 97 -17.24 18.34 -13.53
N GLN A 98 -17.31 17.89 -12.27
CA GLN A 98 -18.49 17.21 -11.72
C GLN A 98 -19.73 18.12 -11.72
N ARG A 99 -19.59 19.40 -11.32
CA ARG A 99 -20.71 20.36 -11.38
C ARG A 99 -21.21 20.55 -12.81
N ARG A 100 -20.30 20.68 -13.78
CA ARG A 100 -20.65 20.81 -15.20
C ARG A 100 -21.32 19.56 -15.75
N LYS A 101 -20.82 18.38 -15.38
CA LYS A 101 -21.44 17.09 -15.73
C LYS A 101 -22.89 17.06 -15.24
N ASN A 102 -23.12 17.32 -13.96
CA ASN A 102 -24.46 17.28 -13.36
C ASN A 102 -25.43 18.26 -14.05
N TYR A 103 -24.94 19.45 -14.41
CA TYR A 103 -25.70 20.43 -15.19
C TYR A 103 -26.12 19.87 -16.56
N LEU A 104 -25.18 19.31 -17.32
CA LEU A 104 -25.48 18.73 -18.64
C LEU A 104 -26.40 17.50 -18.55
N GLU A 105 -26.24 16.68 -17.52
CA GLU A 105 -27.16 15.57 -17.25
C GLU A 105 -28.58 16.07 -17.00
N SER A 106 -28.75 17.17 -16.26
CA SER A 106 -30.08 17.78 -16.07
C SER A 106 -30.67 18.32 -17.37
N GLU A 107 -29.87 18.94 -18.24
CA GLU A 107 -30.34 19.42 -19.56
C GLU A 107 -30.76 18.24 -20.45
N LEU A 108 -29.97 17.15 -20.47
CA LEU A 108 -30.29 15.94 -21.22
C LEU A 108 -31.61 15.32 -20.77
N ILE A 109 -31.89 15.30 -19.47
CA ILE A 109 -33.17 14.82 -18.93
C ILE A 109 -34.33 15.67 -19.47
N ILE A 110 -34.21 17.00 -19.43
CA ILE A 110 -35.25 17.91 -19.95
C ILE A 110 -35.48 17.67 -21.45
N TYR A 111 -34.42 17.56 -22.24
CA TYR A 111 -34.53 17.29 -23.67
C TYR A 111 -35.13 15.91 -23.97
N GLY A 112 -34.78 14.89 -23.17
CA GLY A 112 -35.36 13.56 -23.25
C GLY A 112 -36.88 13.58 -23.02
N ASP A 113 -37.32 14.23 -21.95
CA ASP A 113 -38.75 14.36 -21.60
C ASP A 113 -39.52 15.17 -22.68
N LEU A 114 -38.90 16.21 -23.26
CA LEU A 114 -39.51 16.99 -24.35
C LEU A 114 -39.69 16.15 -25.63
N LEU A 115 -38.67 15.39 -26.03
CA LEU A 115 -38.73 14.51 -27.19
C LEU A 115 -39.78 13.42 -27.01
N GLU A 116 -39.91 12.86 -25.82
CA GLU A 116 -40.95 11.89 -25.49
C GLU A 116 -42.35 12.53 -25.61
N THR A 117 -42.53 13.75 -25.11
CA THR A 117 -43.78 14.51 -25.25
C THR A 117 -44.14 14.78 -26.72
N ILE A 118 -43.15 15.11 -27.56
CA ILE A 118 -43.37 15.34 -29.00
C ILE A 118 -43.75 14.03 -29.70
N LYS A 119 -43.06 12.92 -29.41
CA LYS A 119 -43.43 11.59 -29.94
C LYS A 119 -44.85 11.19 -29.57
N ILE A 120 -45.26 11.45 -28.33
CA ILE A 120 -46.63 11.22 -27.89
C ILE A 120 -47.59 12.11 -28.68
N LYS A 121 -47.27 13.39 -28.88
CA LYS A 121 -48.12 14.31 -29.67
C LYS A 121 -48.30 13.88 -31.12
N ASP A 122 -47.23 13.45 -31.78
CA ASP A 122 -47.28 12.93 -33.16
C ASP A 122 -48.00 11.58 -33.25
N GLN A 123 -47.94 10.76 -32.20
CA GLN A 123 -48.73 9.52 -32.11
C GLN A 123 -50.19 9.77 -31.73
N THR A 124 -50.52 10.80 -30.95
CA THR A 124 -51.90 11.14 -30.55
C THR A 124 -52.77 11.73 -31.67
N ALA A 125 -52.23 11.94 -32.87
CA ALA A 125 -53.08 12.10 -34.06
C ALA A 125 -53.80 10.79 -34.46
N VAL A 126 -53.38 9.64 -33.91
CA VAL A 126 -54.04 8.34 -34.10
C VAL A 126 -54.03 7.57 -32.76
N PHE A 127 -55.20 7.39 -32.16
CA PHE A 127 -55.49 6.62 -30.93
C PHE A 127 -55.52 7.38 -29.58
N HIS A 128 -56.72 7.82 -29.24
CA HIS A 128 -57.22 7.78 -27.87
C HIS A 128 -57.45 6.33 -27.42
N LYS A 129 -56.67 5.80 -26.47
CA LYS A 129 -57.19 4.96 -25.37
C LYS A 129 -56.16 4.77 -24.25
N LEU A 130 -56.67 4.92 -23.03
CA LEU A 130 -56.02 4.94 -21.72
C LEU A 130 -55.23 3.65 -21.38
N SER A 131 -54.14 3.78 -20.62
CA SER A 131 -53.86 2.91 -19.46
C SER A 131 -52.76 3.53 -18.60
N GLY A 132 -53.10 3.87 -17.35
CA GLY A 132 -52.13 4.25 -16.34
C GLY A 132 -51.32 3.04 -15.87
N ASN A 133 -50.03 3.27 -15.61
CA ASN A 133 -49.20 2.60 -14.61
C ASN A 133 -47.88 3.38 -14.51
N SER A 134 -47.90 4.47 -13.73
CA SER A 134 -46.68 5.16 -13.32
C SER A 134 -46.10 4.38 -12.14
N THR A 135 -45.07 3.59 -12.42
CA THR A 135 -44.22 2.96 -11.40
C THR A 135 -42.78 3.23 -11.82
N ALA A 136 -42.02 3.86 -10.91
CA ALA A 136 -40.59 4.15 -10.87
C ALA A 136 -39.77 3.98 -12.16
N LYS A 137 -39.07 5.06 -12.58
CA LYS A 137 -37.99 5.03 -13.58
C LYS A 137 -36.86 4.10 -13.09
N ASN A 138 -36.99 2.79 -13.27
CA ASN A 138 -35.86 1.86 -13.27
C ASN A 138 -35.08 2.10 -14.57
N TRP A 139 -33.83 2.51 -14.45
CA TRP A 139 -32.92 2.63 -15.58
C TRP A 139 -32.53 1.21 -16.03
N ILE A 140 -33.39 0.60 -16.85
CA ILE A 140 -33.11 -0.70 -17.46
C ILE A 140 -32.01 -0.46 -18.51
N ILE A 141 -30.80 -0.93 -18.21
CA ILE A 141 -29.72 -1.03 -19.20
C ILE A 141 -30.24 -1.99 -20.29
N LYS A 142 -30.40 -1.48 -21.52
CA LYS A 142 -30.79 -2.31 -22.68
C LYS A 142 -29.70 -3.37 -22.89
N GLY A 143 -30.02 -4.62 -22.56
CA GLY A 143 -29.10 -5.74 -22.72
C GLY A 143 -28.74 -5.97 -24.18
N TYR A 144 -27.47 -6.32 -24.41
CA TYR A 144 -27.00 -6.76 -25.71
C TYR A 144 -27.31 -8.26 -25.88
N THR A 145 -27.90 -8.63 -27.01
CA THR A 145 -28.10 -10.03 -27.42
C THR A 145 -26.99 -10.47 -28.37
N ILE A 146 -26.27 -11.54 -28.02
CA ILE A 146 -25.40 -12.27 -28.94
C ILE A 146 -25.93 -13.70 -29.04
N GLY A 147 -26.47 -14.05 -30.21
CA GLY A 147 -27.12 -15.35 -30.42
C GLY A 147 -28.52 -15.43 -29.83
N SER A 148 -28.90 -16.60 -29.32
CA SER A 148 -30.27 -16.89 -28.90
C SER A 148 -30.55 -16.61 -27.40
N ILE A 149 -29.53 -16.23 -26.62
CA ILE A 149 -29.67 -15.80 -25.21
C ILE A 149 -29.33 -14.31 -25.12
N GLY A 150 -30.14 -13.56 -24.37
CA GLY A 150 -29.94 -12.14 -24.09
C GLY A 150 -30.00 -11.83 -22.60
N ILE A 151 -29.47 -10.67 -22.21
CA ILE A 151 -29.72 -10.09 -20.89
C ILE A 151 -31.03 -9.29 -20.99
N LYS A 152 -32.06 -9.73 -20.27
CA LYS A 152 -33.35 -9.03 -20.22
C LYS A 152 -33.28 -7.79 -19.34
N GLU A 153 -32.69 -7.96 -18.16
CA GLU A 153 -32.54 -6.93 -17.15
C GLU A 153 -31.31 -7.25 -16.29
N SER A 154 -30.64 -6.22 -15.79
CA SER A 154 -29.55 -6.34 -14.83
C SER A 154 -29.67 -5.21 -13.85
N SER A 155 -29.43 -5.49 -12.57
CA SER A 155 -29.39 -4.45 -11.56
C SER A 155 -28.12 -3.61 -11.68
N LEU A 156 -28.23 -2.30 -11.46
CA LEU A 156 -27.10 -1.36 -11.50
C LEU A 156 -26.08 -1.60 -10.38
N ASP A 157 -26.55 -2.11 -9.25
CA ASP A 157 -25.73 -2.46 -8.08
C ASP A 157 -25.16 -3.89 -8.15
N GLY A 158 -25.40 -4.62 -9.25
CA GLY A 158 -24.99 -6.02 -9.38
C GLY A 158 -25.81 -7.00 -8.53
N GLY A 159 -26.95 -6.58 -7.98
CA GLY A 159 -27.84 -7.40 -7.16
C GLY A 159 -28.45 -8.61 -7.88
N TYR A 160 -28.68 -8.52 -9.19
CA TYR A 160 -29.13 -9.64 -10.01
C TYR A 160 -28.89 -9.41 -11.51
N ILE A 161 -28.93 -10.50 -12.27
CA ILE A 161 -28.91 -10.53 -13.74
C ILE A 161 -30.02 -11.48 -14.20
N CYS A 162 -30.87 -11.01 -15.11
CA CYS A 162 -31.92 -11.81 -15.74
C CYS A 162 -31.54 -12.13 -17.19
N LEU A 163 -31.42 -13.42 -17.49
CA LEU A 163 -31.17 -13.94 -18.83
C LEU A 163 -32.49 -14.40 -19.46
N ILE A 164 -32.66 -14.18 -20.76
CA ILE A 164 -33.83 -14.60 -21.52
C ILE A 164 -33.41 -15.38 -22.77
N ASN A 165 -34.15 -16.45 -23.06
CA ASN A 165 -34.04 -17.17 -24.31
C ASN A 165 -34.93 -16.51 -25.38
N HIS A 166 -34.31 -15.89 -26.37
CA HIS A 166 -35.00 -15.33 -27.53
C HIS A 166 -35.26 -16.34 -28.65
N SER A 167 -34.76 -17.58 -28.52
CA SER A 167 -35.14 -18.67 -29.42
C SER A 167 -36.64 -18.95 -29.29
N ARG A 168 -37.29 -19.14 -30.44
CA ARG A 168 -38.70 -19.55 -30.56
C ARG A 168 -38.86 -21.01 -31.02
N THR A 169 -37.78 -21.78 -30.95
CA THR A 169 -37.78 -23.15 -31.49
C THR A 169 -36.90 -24.13 -30.74
N LYS A 170 -36.09 -23.65 -29.78
CA LYS A 170 -35.06 -24.46 -29.11
C LYS A 170 -34.88 -24.02 -27.67
N ASN A 171 -34.85 -25.02 -26.81
CA ASN A 171 -34.27 -24.91 -25.47
C ASN A 171 -32.75 -24.78 -25.61
N ILE A 172 -32.16 -23.99 -24.72
CA ILE A 172 -30.72 -23.72 -24.76
C ILE A 172 -30.13 -24.20 -23.46
N ASP A 173 -29.15 -25.07 -23.58
CA ASP A 173 -28.33 -25.46 -22.44
C ASP A 173 -27.35 -24.34 -22.11
N ILE A 174 -27.49 -23.80 -20.91
CA ILE A 174 -26.61 -22.74 -20.37
C ILE A 174 -25.70 -23.30 -19.27
N SER A 175 -25.69 -24.62 -19.09
CA SER A 175 -24.77 -25.31 -18.20
C SER A 175 -23.33 -24.93 -18.51
N SER A 176 -22.55 -24.71 -17.46
CA SER A 176 -21.13 -24.36 -17.53
C SER A 176 -20.81 -23.02 -18.22
N TRP A 177 -21.80 -22.22 -18.59
CA TRP A 177 -21.56 -20.86 -19.13
C TRP A 177 -20.97 -19.96 -18.05
N VAL A 178 -20.07 -19.06 -18.45
CA VAL A 178 -19.41 -18.12 -17.54
C VAL A 178 -19.93 -16.70 -17.78
N LEU A 179 -20.63 -16.15 -16.80
CA LEU A 179 -21.00 -14.75 -16.76
C LEU A 179 -19.83 -13.94 -16.21
N THR A 180 -19.36 -12.98 -17.01
CA THR A 180 -18.27 -12.08 -16.61
C THR A 180 -18.84 -10.68 -16.40
N HIS A 181 -18.70 -10.17 -15.18
CA HIS A 181 -19.06 -8.81 -14.82
C HIS A 181 -17.79 -7.98 -14.62
N HIS A 182 -17.65 -6.90 -15.38
CA HIS A 182 -16.56 -5.94 -15.25
C HIS A 182 -17.01 -4.81 -14.33
N VAL A 183 -16.41 -4.72 -13.14
CA VAL A 183 -16.61 -3.61 -12.20
C VAL A 183 -15.39 -2.70 -12.34
N ASP A 184 -15.60 -1.49 -12.86
CA ASP A 184 -14.64 -0.39 -13.03
C ASP A 184 -13.15 -0.75 -13.19
N PHE A 185 -12.64 -0.52 -14.40
CA PHE A 185 -11.23 -0.48 -14.86
C PHE A 185 -10.22 -1.57 -14.44
N GLU A 186 -10.42 -2.41 -13.42
CA GLU A 186 -9.47 -3.49 -13.06
C GLU A 186 -10.10 -4.76 -12.43
N SER A 187 -11.37 -4.74 -11.98
CA SER A 187 -11.97 -5.91 -11.31
C SER A 187 -12.94 -6.68 -12.20
N THR A 188 -12.70 -7.99 -12.37
CA THR A 188 -13.61 -8.92 -13.05
C THR A 188 -14.16 -9.95 -12.09
N VAL A 189 -15.48 -10.08 -12.08
CA VAL A 189 -16.17 -11.14 -11.33
C VAL A 189 -16.69 -12.14 -12.36
N GLN A 190 -16.31 -13.41 -12.19
CA GLN A 190 -16.78 -14.49 -13.05
C GLN A 190 -17.67 -15.43 -12.26
N TYR A 191 -18.77 -15.83 -12.89
CA TYR A 191 -19.71 -16.78 -12.35
C TYR A 191 -20.01 -17.87 -13.35
N GLN A 192 -19.77 -19.11 -12.97
CA GLN A 192 -20.08 -20.27 -13.79
C GLN A 192 -21.45 -20.82 -13.40
N ILE A 193 -22.33 -20.96 -14.40
CA ILE A 193 -23.64 -21.59 -14.24
C ILE A 193 -23.43 -23.09 -13.98
N PRO A 194 -24.01 -23.66 -12.91
CA PRO A 194 -23.94 -25.08 -12.62
C PRO A 194 -24.50 -25.96 -13.72
N ASP A 195 -24.05 -27.21 -13.72
CA ASP A 195 -24.45 -28.18 -14.72
C ASP A 195 -25.93 -28.58 -14.58
N GLY A 196 -26.57 -28.86 -15.71
CA GLY A 196 -27.95 -29.31 -15.80
C GLY A 196 -28.98 -28.18 -15.93
N ILE A 197 -28.55 -26.93 -16.14
CA ILE A 197 -29.45 -25.78 -16.29
C ILE A 197 -29.74 -25.54 -17.77
N GLN A 198 -31.00 -25.76 -18.15
CA GLN A 198 -31.51 -25.48 -19.49
C GLN A 198 -32.55 -24.36 -19.47
N LEU A 199 -32.35 -23.34 -20.29
CA LEU A 199 -33.32 -22.28 -20.48
C LEU A 199 -34.32 -22.68 -21.56
N GLN A 200 -35.59 -22.81 -21.17
CA GLN A 200 -36.67 -23.16 -22.08
C GLN A 200 -36.86 -22.09 -23.16
N GLU A 201 -37.47 -22.46 -24.28
CA GLU A 201 -37.89 -21.53 -25.33
C GLU A 201 -38.73 -20.38 -24.74
N GLY A 202 -38.35 -19.12 -25.02
CA GLY A 202 -38.99 -17.94 -24.44
C GLY A 202 -38.87 -17.80 -22.91
N GLY A 203 -38.16 -18.73 -22.26
CA GLY A 203 -37.98 -18.77 -20.82
C GLY A 203 -36.95 -17.76 -20.32
N GLU A 204 -37.04 -17.46 -19.04
CA GLU A 204 -36.13 -16.54 -18.35
C GLU A 204 -35.56 -17.17 -17.09
N VAL A 205 -34.36 -16.75 -16.72
CA VAL A 205 -33.69 -17.15 -15.49
C VAL A 205 -33.04 -15.94 -14.85
N THR A 206 -33.31 -15.75 -13.56
CA THR A 206 -32.71 -14.67 -12.78
C THR A 206 -31.67 -15.24 -11.84
N ILE A 207 -30.46 -14.70 -11.93
CA ILE A 207 -29.31 -15.07 -11.11
C ILE A 207 -29.08 -13.91 -10.14
N TYR A 208 -29.13 -14.20 -8.84
CA TYR A 208 -29.01 -13.19 -7.80
C TYR A 208 -27.61 -13.14 -7.19
N SER A 209 -27.17 -11.95 -6.78
CA SER A 209 -26.10 -11.80 -5.81
C SER A 209 -26.52 -12.33 -4.45
N MET A 210 -25.58 -12.76 -3.60
CA MET A 210 -25.95 -13.18 -2.24
C MET A 210 -26.66 -12.06 -1.48
N GLU A 211 -26.24 -10.81 -1.71
CA GLU A 211 -26.84 -9.63 -1.08
C GLU A 211 -28.20 -9.29 -1.73
N GLY A 212 -28.32 -9.43 -3.06
CA GLY A 212 -29.57 -9.25 -3.78
C GLY A 212 -30.63 -10.30 -3.42
N ALA A 213 -30.24 -11.56 -3.24
CA ALA A 213 -31.13 -12.63 -2.79
C ALA A 213 -31.67 -12.37 -1.37
N LYS A 214 -30.83 -11.84 -0.47
CA LYS A 214 -31.24 -11.42 0.88
C LYS A 214 -32.17 -10.21 0.84
N ALA A 215 -31.87 -9.19 0.04
CA ALA A 215 -32.70 -8.00 -0.11
C ALA A 215 -34.10 -8.33 -0.70
N ALA A 216 -34.19 -9.35 -1.55
CA ALA A 216 -35.44 -9.80 -2.15
C ALA A 216 -36.27 -10.76 -1.26
N ASN A 217 -35.82 -11.08 -0.04
CA ASN A 217 -36.46 -12.05 0.86
C ASN A 217 -36.77 -13.42 0.19
N LEU A 218 -35.92 -13.84 -0.75
CA LEU A 218 -36.09 -15.12 -1.43
C LEU A 218 -35.56 -16.24 -0.53
N PRO A 219 -36.31 -17.36 -0.38
CA PRO A 219 -35.77 -18.54 0.30
C PRO A 219 -34.51 -18.99 -0.44
N LEU A 220 -33.44 -19.26 0.31
CA LEU A 220 -32.12 -19.65 -0.24
C LEU A 220 -32.11 -20.98 -1.02
N PHE A 221 -33.27 -21.59 -1.27
CA PHE A 221 -33.42 -22.78 -2.09
C PHE A 221 -34.69 -22.75 -2.95
N THR A 222 -34.55 -22.19 -4.16
CA THR A 222 -35.14 -22.73 -5.39
C THR A 222 -34.24 -22.25 -6.55
N HIS A 223 -33.21 -23.06 -6.87
CA HIS A 223 -32.15 -22.73 -7.84
C HIS A 223 -31.43 -21.39 -7.58
N THR A 224 -31.38 -21.01 -6.30
CA THR A 224 -30.62 -19.87 -5.80
C THR A 224 -29.17 -20.31 -5.63
N ILE A 225 -28.32 -20.02 -6.59
CA ILE A 225 -26.88 -20.33 -6.46
C ILE A 225 -26.22 -19.13 -5.78
N SER A 226 -25.88 -19.30 -4.51
CA SER A 226 -25.16 -18.32 -3.71
C SER A 226 -23.65 -18.39 -4.01
N TRP A 227 -23.11 -17.40 -4.72
CA TRP A 227 -21.68 -17.10 -4.82
C TRP A 227 -21.15 -16.29 -3.63
N SER A 228 -20.16 -16.83 -2.94
CA SER A 228 -19.31 -16.06 -2.02
C SER A 228 -18.23 -15.32 -2.78
N LEU A 229 -18.08 -14.03 -2.49
CA LEU A 229 -16.98 -13.18 -2.97
C LEU A 229 -15.65 -13.73 -2.41
N GLN A 230 -14.91 -14.54 -3.17
CA GLN A 230 -13.54 -14.87 -2.81
C GLN A 230 -12.64 -13.67 -3.12
N ARG A 231 -12.46 -12.79 -2.13
CA ARG A 231 -11.47 -11.72 -2.19
C ARG A 231 -10.09 -12.35 -2.22
N LYS A 232 -9.39 -12.24 -3.35
CA LYS A 232 -7.95 -12.48 -3.37
C LYS A 232 -7.29 -11.29 -2.67
N LEU A 233 -6.71 -11.54 -1.49
CA LEU A 233 -5.87 -10.57 -0.80
C LEU A 233 -4.72 -10.18 -1.73
N VAL A 234 -4.73 -8.93 -2.19
CA VAL A 234 -3.54 -8.25 -2.67
C VAL A 234 -3.22 -7.22 -1.59
N ASN A 235 -2.09 -7.40 -0.89
CA ASN A 235 -1.57 -6.50 0.14
C ASN A 235 -2.38 -6.35 1.44
N GLY A 236 -2.99 -7.43 1.95
CA GLY A 236 -3.32 -7.53 3.38
C GLY A 236 -4.49 -6.69 3.90
N GLU A 237 -5.16 -5.86 3.09
CA GLU A 237 -6.29 -5.05 3.56
C GLU A 237 -7.64 -5.55 3.04
N LEU A 238 -8.50 -5.98 3.96
CA LEU A 238 -9.94 -6.13 3.72
C LEU A 238 -10.58 -4.75 3.79
N ARG A 239 -10.91 -4.14 2.64
CA ARG A 239 -11.79 -2.98 2.61
C ARG A 239 -13.24 -3.43 2.49
N SER A 240 -14.03 -3.23 3.54
CA SER A 240 -15.49 -3.19 3.45
C SER A 240 -15.90 -1.84 2.86
N TRP A 241 -16.92 -1.85 2.01
CA TRP A 241 -17.75 -0.66 1.83
C TRP A 241 -18.81 -0.68 2.92
#